data_AF-A0A7C7XHU0-F1
#
_entry.id   AF-A0A7C7XHU0-F1
#
_cell.length_a   1.000
_cell.length_b   1.000
_cell.length_c   1.000
_cell.angle_alpha   90.00
_cell.angle_beta   90.00
_cell.angle_gamma   90.00
#
_symmetry.space_group_name_H-M   'P 1'
#
loop_
_entity.id
_entity.type
_entity.pdbx_description
1 polymer ?
#
loop_
_entity_poly.entity_id
_entity_poly.type
_entity_poly.pdbx_seq_one_letter_code
_entity_poly.pdbx_strand_id
1 'polypeptide(L)'
;MQITLPDGVFTADDVAAVGWKKSKELSAETLPGATSAWYGFYQQRDVEVRVYESQSEAISLGQELADTATGRRKPSSMIDSGAITNAQTNTRTSYLTYAIVGNLIMLCEIKIEDCQSLLDGIGQ
;
A
#
# COMPACT_ATOMS: atom_id res chain seq x y z
N MET A 1 -9.83 1.38 6.31
CA MET A 1 -8.43 1.18 6.78
C MET A 1 -8.43 0.00 7.71
N GLN A 2 -7.37 -0.79 7.71
CA GLN A 2 -7.12 -1.80 8.73
C GLN A 2 -5.66 -1.68 9.21
N ILE A 3 -5.39 -1.94 10.49
CA ILE A 3 -4.05 -2.04 11.07
C ILE A 3 -3.95 -3.37 11.81
N THR A 4 -2.92 -4.16 11.55
CA THR A 4 -2.73 -5.52 12.12
C THR A 4 -1.25 -5.86 12.32
N LEU A 5 -0.98 -6.94 13.07
CA LEU A 5 0.36 -7.49 13.31
C LEU A 5 1.37 -6.44 13.81
N PRO A 6 1.15 -5.82 14.99
CA PRO A 6 1.93 -4.64 15.43
C PRO A 6 3.44 -4.85 15.52
N ASP A 7 3.87 -6.08 15.85
CA ASP A 7 5.28 -6.44 15.97
C ASP A 7 5.84 -7.10 14.69
N GLY A 8 5.03 -7.20 13.63
CA GLY A 8 5.40 -7.84 12.37
C GLY A 8 6.43 -7.01 11.59
N VAL A 9 7.51 -7.67 11.17
CA VAL A 9 8.53 -7.11 10.29
C VAL A 9 8.63 -8.01 9.06
N PHE A 10 8.23 -7.46 7.93
CA PHE A 10 8.07 -8.15 6.66
C PHE A 10 8.75 -7.40 5.53
N THR A 11 8.93 -8.10 4.43
CA THR A 11 9.50 -7.62 3.18
C THR A 11 8.47 -7.75 2.06
N ALA A 12 8.75 -7.15 0.89
CA ALA A 12 7.93 -7.36 -0.29
C ALA A 12 7.91 -8.85 -0.75
N ASP A 13 8.93 -9.63 -0.41
CA ASP A 13 9.02 -11.04 -0.78
C ASP A 13 8.11 -11.91 0.10
N ASP A 14 7.87 -11.53 1.36
CA ASP A 14 6.88 -12.19 2.22
C ASP A 14 5.46 -12.02 1.66
N VAL A 15 5.15 -10.84 1.11
CA VAL A 15 3.89 -10.61 0.40
C VAL A 15 3.83 -11.44 -0.89
N ALA A 16 4.94 -11.58 -1.60
CA ALA A 16 5.01 -12.40 -2.81
C ALA A 16 4.79 -13.89 -2.52
N ALA A 17 5.29 -14.39 -1.39
CA ALA A 17 5.12 -15.76 -0.94
C ALA A 17 3.65 -16.16 -0.75
N VAL A 18 2.77 -15.19 -0.45
CA VAL A 18 1.33 -15.42 -0.24
C VAL A 18 0.48 -15.12 -1.49
N GLY A 19 1.12 -14.99 -2.65
CA GLY A 19 0.45 -14.97 -3.96
C GLY A 19 0.39 -13.62 -4.65
N TRP A 20 0.97 -12.56 -4.07
CA TRP A 20 1.14 -11.28 -4.77
C TRP A 20 2.24 -11.39 -5.83
N LYS A 21 1.97 -10.90 -7.03
CA LYS A 21 2.93 -10.90 -8.14
C LYS A 21 3.73 -9.60 -8.13
N LYS A 22 4.88 -9.62 -7.46
CA LYS A 22 5.87 -8.54 -7.47
C LYS A 22 6.28 -8.23 -8.92
N SER A 23 6.13 -6.98 -9.36
CA SER A 23 6.30 -6.58 -10.76
C SER A 23 7.45 -5.57 -10.93
N LYS A 24 7.31 -4.38 -10.32
CA LYS A 24 8.24 -3.27 -10.54
C LYS A 24 8.60 -2.60 -9.21
N GLU A 25 9.90 -2.39 -9.01
CA GLU A 25 10.37 -1.52 -7.94
C GLU A 25 10.05 -0.06 -8.24
N LEU A 26 9.52 0.65 -7.26
CA LEU A 26 9.20 2.06 -7.31
C LEU A 26 10.27 2.85 -6.55
N SER A 27 10.50 4.10 -6.95
CA SER A 27 11.36 5.00 -6.16
C SER A 27 10.72 5.28 -4.81
N ALA A 28 11.50 5.16 -3.74
CA ALA A 28 11.11 5.51 -2.38
C ALA A 28 11.55 6.92 -1.96
N GLU A 29 12.18 7.70 -2.85
CA GLU A 29 12.75 9.03 -2.54
C GLU A 29 11.72 10.02 -1.97
N THR A 30 10.45 9.84 -2.34
CA THR A 30 9.31 10.66 -1.93
C THR A 30 8.48 10.04 -0.81
N LEU A 31 8.93 8.91 -0.26
CA LEU A 31 8.28 8.15 0.81
C LEU A 31 9.21 8.15 2.04
N PRO A 32 9.13 9.16 2.93
CA PRO A 32 9.99 9.26 4.10
C PRO A 32 9.93 8.00 4.96
N GLY A 33 11.09 7.46 5.33
CA GLY A 33 11.21 6.24 6.14
C GLY A 33 10.87 4.93 5.41
N ALA A 34 10.43 4.97 4.15
CA ALA A 34 10.23 3.75 3.40
C ALA A 34 11.59 3.18 2.97
N THR A 35 11.84 1.92 3.32
CA THR A 35 13.04 1.18 2.92
C THR A 35 12.92 0.63 1.51
N SER A 36 11.70 0.35 1.05
CA SER A 36 11.41 0.03 -0.35
C SER A 36 9.94 0.25 -0.70
N ALA A 37 9.65 0.41 -1.98
CA ALA A 37 8.29 0.49 -2.51
C ALA A 37 8.19 -0.33 -3.79
N TRP A 38 7.09 -1.06 -3.95
CA TRP A 38 6.93 -2.00 -5.05
C TRP A 38 5.51 -2.00 -5.58
N TYR A 39 5.39 -2.02 -6.90
CA TYR A 39 4.16 -2.28 -7.62
C TYR A 39 4.06 -3.76 -8.01
N GLY A 40 2.85 -4.30 -7.92
CA GLY A 40 2.54 -5.66 -8.34
C GLY A 40 1.05 -5.88 -8.47
N PHE A 41 0.68 -7.14 -8.63
CA PHE A 41 -0.70 -7.52 -8.93
C PHE A 41 -1.18 -8.66 -8.05
N TYR A 42 -2.45 -8.61 -7.67
CA TYR A 42 -3.14 -9.72 -7.01
C TYR A 42 -4.57 -9.82 -7.51
N GLN A 43 -4.99 -11.02 -7.94
CA GLN A 43 -6.34 -11.27 -8.47
C GLN A 43 -6.84 -10.22 -9.49
N GLN A 44 -6.01 -9.89 -10.50
CA GLN A 44 -6.31 -8.89 -11.53
C GLN A 44 -6.49 -7.45 -10.99
N ARG A 45 -6.01 -7.18 -9.77
CA ARG A 45 -5.98 -5.87 -9.16
C ARG A 45 -4.56 -5.38 -8.94
N ASP A 46 -4.40 -4.07 -9.02
CA ASP A 46 -3.17 -3.39 -8.67
C ASP A 46 -2.98 -3.38 -7.14
N VAL A 47 -1.76 -3.71 -6.71
CA VAL A 47 -1.35 -3.65 -5.30
C VAL A 47 0.03 -3.03 -5.21
N GLU A 48 0.17 -2.02 -4.35
CA GLU A 48 1.47 -1.45 -3.99
C GLU A 48 1.82 -1.79 -2.55
N VAL A 49 3.06 -2.19 -2.34
CA VAL A 49 3.63 -2.52 -1.04
C VAL A 49 4.71 -1.51 -0.74
N ARG A 50 4.57 -0.77 0.36
CA ARG A 50 5.59 0.09 0.95
C ARG A 50 6.10 -0.54 2.22
N VAL A 51 7.42 -0.67 2.34
CA VAL A 51 8.09 -1.29 3.49
C VAL A 51 8.73 -0.20 4.34
N TYR A 52 8.53 -0.24 5.64
CA TYR A 52 9.15 0.65 6.63
C TYR A 52 10.01 -0.18 7.60
N GLU A 53 10.72 0.44 8.54
CA GLU A 53 11.49 -0.31 9.55
C GLU A 53 10.57 -0.98 10.59
N SER A 54 9.45 -0.34 10.93
CA SER A 54 8.49 -0.84 11.92
C SER A 54 7.06 -0.36 11.64
N GLN A 55 6.08 -0.96 12.32
CA GLN A 55 4.70 -0.46 12.26
C GLN A 55 4.59 0.98 12.74
N SER A 56 5.34 1.35 13.77
CA SER A 56 5.34 2.73 14.29
C SER A 56 5.77 3.72 13.21
N GLU A 57 6.75 3.38 12.39
CA GLU A 57 7.19 4.23 11.26
C GLU A 57 6.20 4.22 10.09
N ALA A 58 5.64 3.05 9.76
CA ALA A 58 4.58 2.96 8.76
C ALA A 58 3.40 3.90 9.12
N ILE A 59 3.01 3.92 10.39
CA ILE A 59 1.97 4.83 10.90
C ILE A 59 2.44 6.29 10.85
N SER A 60 3.58 6.62 11.46
CA SER A 60 3.98 8.02 11.67
C SER A 60 4.46 8.73 10.40
N LEU A 61 5.09 8.01 9.47
CA LEU A 61 5.69 8.57 8.25
C LEU A 61 4.89 8.22 6.99
N GLY A 62 4.23 7.06 6.98
CA GLY A 62 3.59 6.52 5.78
C GLY A 62 2.08 6.73 5.67
N GLN A 63 1.36 6.76 6.80
CA GLN A 63 -0.10 6.74 6.81
C GLN A 63 -0.73 7.95 6.11
N GLU A 64 -0.20 9.15 6.36
CA GLU A 64 -0.70 10.37 5.72
C GLU A 64 -0.49 10.38 4.20
N LEU A 65 0.63 9.82 3.73
CA LEU A 65 0.91 9.64 2.31
C LEU A 65 -0.02 8.59 1.69
N ALA A 66 -0.36 7.53 2.43
CA ALA A 66 -1.34 6.53 2.00
C ALA A 66 -2.77 7.09 1.97
N ASP A 67 -3.15 7.92 2.94
CA ASP A 67 -4.43 8.66 2.94
C ASP A 67 -4.55 9.58 1.73
N THR A 68 -3.47 10.28 1.39
CA THR A 68 -3.40 11.17 0.21
C THR A 68 -3.47 10.38 -1.09
N ALA A 69 -2.70 9.28 -1.18
CA ALA A 69 -2.69 8.40 -2.34
C ALA A 69 -4.05 7.72 -2.58
N THR A 70 -4.83 7.50 -1.53
CA THR A 70 -6.16 6.87 -1.61
C THR A 70 -7.33 7.85 -1.64
N GLY A 71 -7.06 9.15 -1.59
CA GLY A 71 -8.10 10.18 -1.64
C GLY A 71 -9.00 10.24 -0.41
N ARG A 72 -8.68 9.50 0.67
CA ARG A 72 -9.45 9.48 1.92
C ARG A 72 -9.54 10.84 2.62
N ARG A 73 -8.65 11.79 2.27
CA ARG A 73 -8.68 13.18 2.78
C ARG A 73 -9.22 14.21 1.77
N LYS A 74 -9.68 13.81 0.58
CA LYS A 74 -10.26 14.75 -0.40
C LYS A 74 -11.76 14.95 -0.12
N PRO A 75 -12.28 16.20 -0.18
CA PRO A 75 -13.72 16.44 -0.14
C PRO A 75 -14.42 15.65 -1.25
N SER A 76 -15.59 15.11 -0.97
CA SER A 76 -16.36 14.22 -1.85
C SER A 76 -16.68 14.78 -3.24
N SER A 77 -16.57 16.10 -3.45
CA SER A 77 -16.73 16.73 -4.77
C SER A 77 -15.50 16.60 -5.69
N MET A 78 -14.40 16.02 -5.21
CA MET A 78 -13.14 15.83 -5.96
C MET A 78 -12.80 14.34 -6.16
N ILE A 79 -13.73 13.44 -5.80
CA ILE A 79 -13.64 11.99 -6.02
C ILE A 79 -14.13 11.61 -7.44
N ASP A 80 -14.39 12.60 -8.29
CA ASP A 80 -14.83 12.39 -9.68
C ASP A 80 -13.63 12.21 -10.62
N SER A 81 -12.93 11.10 -10.40
CA SER A 81 -12.04 10.41 -11.31
C SER A 81 -11.34 9.39 -10.44
N GLY A 82 -11.64 8.10 -10.57
CA GLY A 82 -10.84 7.00 -10.03
C GLY A 82 -9.45 6.95 -10.70
N ALA A 83 -8.75 8.08 -10.70
CA ALA A 83 -7.46 8.45 -11.25
C ALA A 83 -6.85 9.44 -10.25
N ILE A 84 -6.40 8.97 -9.09
CA ILE A 84 -5.48 9.78 -8.30
C ILE A 84 -4.16 9.71 -9.05
N THR A 85 -3.86 10.76 -9.81
CA THR A 85 -2.53 10.94 -10.36
C THR A 85 -1.57 10.95 -9.18
N ASN A 86 -0.77 9.91 -9.04
CA ASN A 86 0.44 10.02 -8.23
C ASN A 86 1.26 11.13 -8.91
N ALA A 87 1.37 12.29 -8.23
CA ALA A 87 2.13 13.45 -8.72
C ALA A 87 3.61 13.11 -8.99
N GLN A 88 4.06 11.92 -8.57
CA GLN A 88 5.44 11.46 -8.62
C GLN A 88 5.73 10.52 -9.81
N THR A 89 4.71 9.96 -10.50
CA THR A 89 4.95 8.94 -11.55
C THR A 89 4.17 9.12 -12.85
N ASN A 90 3.21 10.07 -12.94
CA ASN A 90 2.34 10.24 -14.11
C ASN A 90 1.67 8.93 -14.60
N THR A 91 1.47 7.97 -13.69
CA THR A 91 0.77 6.72 -13.93
C THR A 91 -0.53 6.74 -13.13
N ARG A 92 -1.65 6.44 -13.81
CA ARG A 92 -3.00 6.41 -13.24
C ARG A 92 -3.19 5.13 -12.42
N THR A 93 -2.52 4.99 -11.29
CA THR A 93 -2.83 3.90 -10.36
C THR A 93 -3.64 4.49 -9.21
N SER A 94 -4.92 4.13 -9.17
CA SER A 94 -5.88 4.68 -8.22
C SER A 94 -6.14 3.64 -7.17
N TYR A 95 -5.31 3.64 -6.14
CA TYR A 95 -5.65 2.92 -4.93
C TYR A 95 -6.77 3.68 -4.22
N LEU A 96 -7.79 2.98 -3.73
CA LEU A 96 -8.91 3.59 -2.99
C LEU A 96 -8.88 3.23 -1.51
N THR A 97 -8.04 2.27 -1.13
CA THR A 97 -7.91 1.83 0.26
C THR A 97 -6.52 1.23 0.52
N TYR A 98 -6.24 1.00 1.79
CA TYR A 98 -5.00 0.39 2.24
C TYR A 98 -5.18 -0.22 3.63
N ALA A 99 -4.25 -1.13 3.96
CA ALA A 99 -3.99 -1.64 5.31
C ALA A 99 -2.54 -1.39 5.72
N ILE A 100 -2.31 -1.36 7.03
CA ILE A 100 -0.99 -1.42 7.66
C ILE A 100 -0.86 -2.80 8.30
N VAL A 101 0.15 -3.57 7.90
CA VAL A 101 0.41 -4.93 8.38
C VAL A 101 1.84 -5.00 8.86
N GLY A 102 2.05 -4.96 10.17
CA GLY A 102 3.39 -4.74 10.71
C GLY A 102 4.00 -3.48 10.15
N ASN A 103 5.22 -3.59 9.64
CA ASN A 103 5.97 -2.53 8.97
C ASN A 103 5.55 -2.25 7.52
N LEU A 104 4.52 -2.91 6.98
CA LEU A 104 4.05 -2.72 5.60
C LEU A 104 2.86 -1.76 5.53
N ILE A 105 2.82 -0.92 4.51
CA ILE A 105 1.58 -0.34 3.98
C ILE A 105 1.27 -1.01 2.66
N MET A 106 0.11 -1.67 2.60
CA MET A 106 -0.41 -2.29 1.39
C MET A 106 -1.57 -1.46 0.83
N LEU A 107 -1.36 -0.85 -0.33
CA LEU A 107 -2.39 -0.10 -1.06
C LEU A 107 -3.13 -1.04 -2.03
N CYS A 108 -4.45 -0.98 -1.98
CA CYS A 108 -5.34 -1.84 -2.76
C CYS A 108 -6.17 -0.98 -3.72
N GLU A 109 -6.29 -1.44 -4.97
CA GLU A 109 -6.92 -0.69 -6.05
C GLU A 109 -8.33 -0.21 -5.67
N ILE A 110 -9.23 -1.11 -5.23
CA ILE A 110 -10.65 -0.76 -5.07
C ILE A 110 -11.10 -0.86 -3.61
N LYS A 111 -11.06 -2.05 -3.03
CA LYS A 111 -11.62 -2.33 -1.71
C LYS A 111 -10.70 -3.29 -0.95
N ILE A 112 -10.78 -3.27 0.38
CA ILE A 112 -9.78 -3.96 1.21
C ILE A 112 -9.95 -5.47 1.14
N GLU A 113 -11.19 -5.90 0.89
CA GLU A 113 -11.59 -7.29 0.75
C GLU A 113 -10.89 -7.98 -0.41
N ASP A 114 -10.53 -7.24 -1.47
CA ASP A 114 -9.79 -7.79 -2.62
C ASP A 114 -8.34 -8.15 -2.24
N CYS A 115 -7.81 -7.54 -1.16
CA CYS A 115 -6.49 -7.84 -0.60
C CYS A 115 -6.54 -8.75 0.62
N GLN A 116 -7.72 -9.09 1.14
CA GLN A 116 -7.85 -9.72 2.46
C GLN A 116 -7.04 -11.01 2.59
N SER A 117 -7.04 -11.85 1.56
CA SER A 117 -6.26 -13.10 1.58
C SER A 117 -4.73 -12.86 1.62
N LEU A 118 -4.24 -11.74 1.07
CA LEU A 118 -2.83 -11.36 1.25
C LEU A 118 -2.57 -10.94 2.69
N LEU A 119 -3.45 -10.08 3.24
CA LEU A 119 -3.32 -9.57 4.62
C LEU A 119 -3.35 -10.71 5.64
N ASP A 120 -4.24 -11.68 5.44
CA ASP A 120 -4.39 -12.83 6.31
C ASP A 120 -3.20 -13.79 6.17
N GLY A 121 -2.64 -13.94 4.97
CA GLY A 121 -1.53 -14.86 4.70
C GLY A 121 -0.18 -14.38 5.22
N ILE A 122 0.03 -13.07 5.32
CA ILE A 122 1.30 -12.50 5.80
C ILE A 122 1.52 -12.85 7.28
N GLY A 123 2.68 -13.40 7.61
CA GLY A 123 3.07 -13.75 8.98
C GLY A 123 2.52 -15.08 9.50
N GLN A 124 1.99 -15.93 8.61
CA GLN A 124 1.69 -17.35 8.90
C GLN A 124 2.89 -18.26 8.66
#